data_AF-A0A954VYW0-F1
#
_entry.id   AF-A0A954VYW0-F1
#
_cell.length_a   1.000
_cell.length_b   1.000
_cell.length_c   1.000
_cell.angle_alpha   90.00
_cell.angle_beta   90.00
_cell.angle_gamma   90.00
#
_symmetry.space_group_name_H-M   'P 1'
#
loop_
_entity.id
_entity.type
_entity.pdbx_description
1 polymer ?
#
loop_
_entity_poly.entity_id
_entity_poly.type
_entity_poly.pdbx_seq_one_letter_code
_entity_poly.pdbx_strand_id
1 'polypeptide(L)'
;MGDIRQIPPALLIVAVSSRYDDALEWAEQSCTAEYGALIAKSEAFAFTETSYYESTMGTDLKKQFLAFEELVDPAILPGIKRRTNQMEAEYAQSVAVPEVRPLNLDPGYICESKLILASTKDHSHRIYLHDGIFAEITLQFKAKRWQLLPWTYPDYQRADFHDFFMHCRRSLRMKLQPPETF
;
A
#
# COMPACT_ATOMS: atom_id res chain seq x y z
N MET A 1 -17.11 30.55 4.55
CA MET A 1 -17.00 29.33 5.37
C MET A 1 -17.19 28.15 4.43
N GLY A 2 -16.29 27.16 4.46
CA GLY A 2 -16.41 26.00 3.56
C GLY A 2 -17.41 24.99 4.10
N ASP A 3 -18.23 24.41 3.23
CA ASP A 3 -19.16 23.35 3.61
C ASP A 3 -18.38 22.06 3.88
N ILE A 4 -18.67 21.42 5.02
CA ILE A 4 -18.11 20.11 5.35
C ILE A 4 -18.77 19.09 4.41
N ARG A 5 -17.95 18.36 3.65
CA ARG A 5 -18.40 17.32 2.73
C ARG A 5 -17.87 15.96 3.15
N GLN A 6 -18.64 14.91 2.88
CA GLN A 6 -18.14 13.55 2.98
C GLN A 6 -17.00 13.35 1.98
N ILE A 7 -15.98 12.61 2.41
CA ILE A 7 -14.84 12.27 1.57
C ILE A 7 -15.22 11.04 0.74
N PRO A 8 -14.98 11.04 -0.58
CA PRO A 8 -15.18 9.85 -1.40
C PRO A 8 -14.33 8.68 -0.88
N PRO A 9 -14.87 7.45 -0.90
CA PRO A 9 -14.10 6.29 -0.47
C PRO A 9 -12.91 6.05 -1.44
N ALA A 10 -11.89 5.37 -0.94
CA ALA A 10 -10.64 5.13 -1.65
C ALA A 10 -10.37 3.64 -1.86
N LEU A 11 -9.53 3.32 -2.84
CA LEU A 11 -9.11 1.95 -3.09
C LEU A 11 -7.97 1.60 -2.14
N LEU A 12 -8.18 0.62 -1.25
CA LEU A 12 -7.13 0.10 -0.38
C LEU A 12 -6.05 -0.59 -1.22
N ILE A 13 -4.79 -0.32 -0.89
CA ILE A 13 -3.63 -1.00 -1.46
C ILE A 13 -2.66 -1.37 -0.35
N VAL A 14 -2.07 -2.56 -0.41
CA VAL A 14 -1.01 -3.00 0.51
C VAL A 14 0.22 -3.35 -0.31
N ALA A 15 1.34 -2.69 -0.01
CA ALA A 15 2.64 -3.07 -0.55
C ALA A 15 3.26 -4.14 0.35
N VAL A 16 3.42 -5.34 -0.19
CA VAL A 16 4.01 -6.50 0.47
C VAL A 16 5.46 -6.60 0.03
N SER A 17 6.38 -6.84 0.96
CA SER A 17 7.78 -7.11 0.63
C SER A 17 8.34 -8.27 1.42
N SER A 18 9.01 -9.18 0.71
CA SER A 18 9.72 -10.33 1.29
C SER A 18 10.66 -10.91 0.24
N ARG A 19 11.68 -11.64 0.68
CA ARG A 19 12.50 -12.50 -0.17
C ARG A 19 11.88 -13.89 -0.41
N TYR A 20 10.88 -14.26 0.39
CA TYR A 20 10.26 -15.58 0.36
C TYR A 20 8.92 -15.53 -0.37
N ASP A 21 8.73 -16.40 -1.36
CA ASP A 21 7.47 -16.48 -2.10
C ASP A 21 6.32 -16.94 -1.19
N ASP A 22 6.58 -17.86 -0.26
CA ASP A 22 5.62 -18.31 0.76
C ASP A 22 5.14 -17.15 1.66
N ALA A 23 5.99 -16.15 1.91
CA ALA A 23 5.61 -14.97 2.70
C ALA A 23 4.68 -14.04 1.91
N LEU A 24 4.91 -13.90 0.59
CA LEU A 24 4.04 -13.13 -0.28
C LEU A 24 2.67 -13.81 -0.40
N GLU A 25 2.64 -15.13 -0.55
CA GLU A 25 1.41 -15.91 -0.60
C GLU A 25 0.64 -15.84 0.74
N TRP A 26 1.34 -15.99 1.87
CA TRP A 26 0.73 -15.84 3.19
C TRP A 26 0.14 -14.43 3.39
N ALA A 27 0.85 -13.39 2.95
CA ALA A 27 0.37 -12.02 3.03
C ALA A 27 -0.88 -11.79 2.17
N GLU A 28 -0.92 -12.36 0.96
CA GLU A 28 -2.10 -12.32 0.10
C GLU A 28 -3.30 -13.00 0.77
N GLN A 29 -3.13 -14.22 1.28
CA GLN A 29 -4.20 -14.95 1.96
C GLN A 29 -4.69 -14.21 3.21
N SER A 30 -3.77 -13.71 4.04
CA SER A 30 -4.11 -13.00 5.28
C SER A 30 -4.80 -11.67 5.01
N CYS A 31 -4.30 -10.90 4.04
CA CYS A 31 -4.91 -9.62 3.68
C CYS A 31 -6.25 -9.81 2.98
N THR A 32 -6.43 -10.86 2.16
CA THR A 32 -7.74 -11.13 1.54
C THR A 32 -8.79 -11.60 2.53
N ALA A 33 -8.39 -12.38 3.54
CA ALA A 33 -9.28 -12.76 4.63
C ALA A 33 -9.73 -11.55 5.48
N GLU A 34 -8.84 -10.57 5.68
CA GLU A 34 -9.12 -9.37 6.49
C GLU A 34 -9.85 -8.26 5.71
N TYR A 35 -9.45 -8.00 4.46
CA TYR A 35 -9.87 -6.82 3.70
C TYR A 35 -10.75 -7.16 2.47
N GLY A 36 -11.02 -8.44 2.23
CA GLY A 36 -11.87 -8.92 1.14
C GLY A 36 -11.10 -9.27 -0.14
N ALA A 37 -11.85 -9.54 -1.20
CA ALA A 37 -11.29 -9.97 -2.48
C ALA A 37 -10.36 -8.92 -3.10
N LEU A 38 -9.37 -9.37 -3.87
CA LEU A 38 -8.52 -8.48 -4.66
C LEU A 38 -9.23 -8.06 -5.94
N ILE A 39 -9.16 -6.77 -6.27
CA ILE A 39 -9.48 -6.27 -7.61
C ILE A 39 -8.28 -6.34 -8.54
N ALA A 40 -7.07 -6.30 -7.99
CA ALA A 40 -5.83 -6.42 -8.75
C ALA A 40 -4.68 -6.88 -7.85
N LYS A 41 -3.74 -7.61 -8.45
CA LYS A 41 -2.46 -8.03 -7.87
C LYS A 41 -1.35 -7.78 -8.87
N SER A 42 -0.25 -7.18 -8.44
CA SER A 42 0.92 -6.99 -9.33
C SER A 42 1.75 -8.26 -9.44
N GLU A 43 2.66 -8.29 -10.41
CA GLU A 43 3.79 -9.21 -10.33
C GLU A 43 4.65 -8.93 -9.08
N ALA A 44 5.49 -9.89 -8.70
CA ALA A 44 6.45 -9.73 -7.62
C ALA A 44 7.73 -9.08 -8.18
N PHE A 45 7.80 -7.75 -8.14
CA PHE A 45 8.91 -6.98 -8.68
C PHE A 45 10.17 -7.18 -7.84
N ALA A 46 11.33 -7.30 -8.48
CA ALA A 46 12.61 -7.23 -7.76
C ALA A 46 12.73 -5.87 -7.05
N PHE A 47 13.03 -5.87 -5.74
CA PHE A 47 13.15 -4.67 -4.91
C PHE A 47 14.63 -4.45 -4.59
N THR A 48 15.28 -3.61 -5.39
CA THR A 48 16.76 -3.47 -5.43
C THR A 48 17.24 -2.04 -5.21
N GLU A 49 16.31 -1.10 -5.06
CA GLU A 49 16.57 0.34 -5.05
C GLU A 49 17.13 0.83 -3.70
N THR A 50 17.24 -0.06 -2.70
CA THR A 50 17.80 0.26 -1.38
C THR A 50 18.31 -0.98 -0.66
N SER A 51 19.44 -0.86 0.03
CA SER A 51 19.96 -1.86 0.97
C SER A 51 19.41 -1.68 2.39
N TYR A 52 18.52 -0.70 2.61
CA TYR A 52 17.98 -0.33 3.92
C TYR A 52 17.39 -1.51 4.71
N TYR A 53 16.80 -2.49 4.02
CA TYR A 53 16.10 -3.61 4.63
C TYR A 53 16.99 -4.83 4.87
N GLU A 54 18.19 -4.89 4.26
CA GLU A 54 19.03 -6.10 4.22
C GLU A 54 19.36 -6.63 5.61
N SER A 55 19.66 -5.74 6.58
CA SER A 55 20.00 -6.15 7.94
C SER A 55 18.83 -6.77 8.71
N THR A 56 17.59 -6.63 8.23
CA THR A 56 16.39 -7.11 8.93
C THR A 56 15.57 -8.11 8.13
N MET A 57 15.64 -8.06 6.80
CA MET A 57 14.83 -8.85 5.86
C MET A 57 15.66 -9.68 4.87
N GLY A 58 16.99 -9.57 4.91
CA GLY A 58 17.88 -10.25 3.97
C GLY A 58 17.92 -9.60 2.58
N THR A 59 18.58 -10.30 1.64
CA THR A 59 18.77 -9.86 0.24
C THR A 59 17.69 -10.41 -0.68
N ASP A 60 17.70 -9.96 -1.94
CA ASP A 60 16.83 -10.46 -3.02
C ASP A 60 15.34 -10.27 -2.72
N LEU A 61 15.02 -9.13 -2.11
CA LEU A 61 13.66 -8.77 -1.79
C LEU A 61 12.82 -8.63 -3.06
N LYS A 62 11.58 -9.07 -2.97
CA LYS A 62 10.53 -8.81 -3.93
C LYS A 62 9.50 -7.88 -3.31
N LYS A 63 8.86 -7.06 -4.13
CA LYS A 63 7.72 -6.21 -3.76
C LYS A 63 6.51 -6.56 -4.62
N GLN A 64 5.37 -6.77 -3.97
CA GLN A 64 4.10 -7.06 -4.61
C GLN A 64 3.02 -6.13 -4.06
N PHE A 65 2.13 -5.67 -4.93
CA PHE A 65 1.01 -4.83 -4.53
C PHE A 65 -0.30 -5.60 -4.60
N LEU A 66 -1.08 -5.50 -3.54
CA LEU A 66 -2.42 -6.06 -3.42
C LEU A 66 -3.42 -4.90 -3.36
N ALA A 67 -4.38 -4.86 -4.28
CA ALA A 67 -5.45 -3.87 -4.29
C ALA A 67 -6.80 -4.55 -4.10
N PHE A 68 -7.64 -4.00 -3.23
CA PHE A 68 -8.85 -4.67 -2.74
C PHE A 68 -10.11 -4.14 -3.41
N GLU A 69 -11.12 -5.01 -3.56
CA GLU A 69 -12.35 -4.69 -4.25
C GLU A 69 -13.24 -3.70 -3.47
N GLU A 70 -13.35 -3.88 -2.16
CA GLU A 70 -14.12 -2.99 -1.29
C GLU A 70 -13.43 -1.64 -1.13
N LEU A 71 -14.17 -0.55 -1.38
CA LEU A 71 -13.65 0.79 -1.17
C LEU A 71 -13.76 1.16 0.31
N VAL A 72 -12.74 1.81 0.85
CA VAL A 72 -12.63 2.12 2.27
C VAL A 72 -12.76 3.60 2.54
N ASP A 73 -13.26 3.97 3.72
CA ASP A 73 -13.13 5.33 4.23
C ASP A 73 -11.63 5.62 4.50
N PRO A 74 -11.01 6.64 3.89
CA PRO A 74 -9.61 6.99 4.16
C PRO A 74 -9.26 7.16 5.66
N ALA A 75 -10.25 7.48 6.50
CA ALA A 75 -10.07 7.62 7.94
C ALA A 75 -9.69 6.32 8.66
N ILE A 76 -9.95 5.12 8.10
CA ILE A 76 -9.62 3.84 8.76
C ILE A 76 -8.16 3.42 8.57
N LEU A 77 -7.37 4.17 7.78
CA LEU A 77 -5.99 3.84 7.45
C LEU A 77 -5.09 3.58 8.68
N PRO A 78 -5.19 4.33 9.80
CA PRO A 78 -4.43 4.02 11.02
C PRO A 78 -4.73 2.64 11.61
N GLY A 79 -6.00 2.23 11.62
CA GLY A 79 -6.41 0.89 12.06
C GLY A 79 -5.79 -0.20 11.17
N ILE A 80 -5.81 0.00 9.85
CA ILE A 80 -5.20 -0.90 8.88
C ILE A 80 -3.68 -1.01 9.11
N LYS A 81 -2.97 0.12 9.35
CA LYS A 81 -1.52 0.06 9.63
C LYS A 81 -1.21 -0.70 10.90
N ARG A 82 -2.02 -0.54 11.95
CA ARG A 82 -1.85 -1.31 13.19
C ARG A 82 -2.09 -2.80 12.98
N ARG A 83 -3.13 -3.18 12.22
CA ARG A 83 -3.42 -4.58 11.90
C ARG A 83 -2.32 -5.22 11.06
N THR A 84 -1.87 -4.54 10.01
CA THR A 84 -0.76 -5.04 9.17
C THR A 84 0.55 -5.17 9.94
N ASN A 85 0.87 -4.25 10.86
CA ASN A 85 2.02 -4.43 11.77
C ASN A 85 1.86 -5.68 12.66
N GLN A 86 0.65 -5.97 13.12
CA GLN A 86 0.39 -7.19 13.90
C GLN A 86 0.53 -8.44 13.04
N MET A 87 0.04 -8.43 11.80
CA MET A 87 0.21 -9.53 10.84
C MET A 87 1.70 -9.80 10.55
N GLU A 88 2.53 -8.76 10.40
CA GLU A 88 3.99 -8.94 10.26
C GLU A 88 4.58 -9.71 11.46
N ALA A 89 4.17 -9.36 12.68
CA ALA A 89 4.63 -10.02 13.90
C ALA A 89 4.11 -11.46 14.02
N GLU A 90 2.85 -11.70 13.66
CA GLU A 90 2.24 -13.04 13.60
C GLU A 90 3.01 -13.94 12.63
N TYR A 91 3.30 -13.44 11.42
CA TYR A 91 4.05 -14.19 10.43
C TYR A 91 5.47 -14.51 10.92
N ALA A 92 6.19 -13.51 11.43
CA ALA A 92 7.56 -13.68 11.93
C ALA A 92 7.66 -14.74 13.06
N GLN A 93 6.62 -14.88 13.89
CA GLN A 93 6.57 -15.90 14.94
C GLN A 93 6.19 -17.30 14.42
N SER A 94 5.51 -17.38 13.27
CA SER A 94 5.06 -18.65 12.68
C SER A 94 6.10 -19.36 11.82
N VAL A 95 7.17 -18.67 11.41
CA VAL A 95 8.20 -19.20 10.50
C VAL A 95 9.56 -19.36 11.19
N ALA A 96 10.32 -20.36 10.76
CA ALA A 96 11.68 -20.62 11.24
C ALA A 96 12.72 -20.10 10.25
N VAL A 97 12.87 -18.77 10.17
CA VAL A 97 13.84 -18.08 9.30
C VAL A 97 14.77 -17.17 10.13
N PRO A 98 16.00 -16.90 9.68
CA PRO A 98 16.96 -16.11 10.47
C PRO A 98 16.62 -14.61 10.55
N GLU A 99 15.85 -14.09 9.59
CA GLU A 99 15.45 -12.69 9.53
C GLU A 99 14.43 -12.34 10.63
N VAL A 100 14.66 -11.21 11.32
CA VAL A 100 13.75 -10.70 12.36
C VAL A 100 12.46 -10.10 11.80
N ARG A 101 12.47 -9.70 10.52
CA ARG A 101 11.31 -9.15 9.80
C ARG A 101 11.21 -9.80 8.42
N PRO A 102 10.80 -11.08 8.32
CA PRO A 102 10.75 -11.77 7.04
C PRO A 102 9.65 -11.26 6.09
N LEU A 103 8.74 -10.43 6.59
CA LEU A 103 7.63 -9.84 5.86
C LEU A 103 7.45 -8.38 6.25
N ASN A 104 7.16 -7.52 5.27
CA ASN A 104 6.78 -6.12 5.47
C ASN A 104 5.49 -5.82 4.72
N LEU A 105 4.53 -5.18 5.40
CA LEU A 105 3.21 -4.81 4.92
C LEU A 105 3.01 -3.30 5.12
N ASP A 106 3.02 -2.56 4.01
CA ASP A 106 2.80 -1.12 3.99
C ASP A 106 1.44 -0.80 3.35
N PRO A 107 0.39 -0.62 4.16
CA PRO A 107 -0.91 -0.22 3.68
C PRO A 107 -0.94 1.25 3.27
N GLY A 108 -1.81 1.51 2.32
CA GLY A 108 -2.09 2.82 1.77
C GLY A 108 -3.42 2.84 1.05
N TYR A 109 -3.70 3.92 0.35
CA TYR A 109 -4.85 3.95 -0.55
C TYR A 109 -4.57 4.79 -1.79
N ILE A 110 -5.27 4.45 -2.87
CA ILE A 110 -5.36 5.26 -4.07
C ILE A 110 -6.69 5.99 -4.05
N CYS A 111 -6.65 7.31 -4.24
CA CYS A 111 -7.81 8.09 -4.64
C CYS A 111 -7.56 8.73 -6.02
N GLU A 112 -8.51 9.52 -6.52
CA GLU A 112 -8.41 10.07 -7.87
C GLU A 112 -7.18 10.95 -8.11
N SER A 113 -6.62 11.57 -7.07
CA SER A 113 -5.55 12.57 -7.20
C SER A 113 -4.23 12.18 -6.55
N LYS A 114 -4.14 11.04 -5.84
CA LYS A 114 -2.94 10.65 -5.08
C LYS A 114 -2.93 9.19 -4.66
N LEU A 115 -1.73 8.69 -4.45
CA LEU A 115 -1.41 7.49 -3.67
C LEU A 115 -0.90 7.95 -2.30
N ILE A 116 -1.45 7.39 -1.23
CA ILE A 116 -1.07 7.65 0.15
C ILE A 116 -0.55 6.35 0.77
N LEU A 117 0.49 6.43 1.59
CA LEU A 117 0.95 5.33 2.46
C LEU A 117 0.87 5.73 3.93
N ALA A 118 0.64 4.73 4.79
CA ALA A 118 0.69 4.88 6.23
C ALA A 118 2.09 4.59 6.79
N SER A 119 2.49 5.31 7.84
CA SER A 119 3.77 5.10 8.52
C SER A 119 3.65 5.26 10.02
N THR A 120 4.47 4.53 10.78
CA THR A 120 4.68 4.74 12.23
C THR A 120 5.81 5.75 12.51
N LYS A 121 6.54 6.17 11.48
CA LYS A 121 7.69 7.07 11.61
C LYS A 121 7.27 8.47 11.22
N ASP A 122 7.47 9.45 12.08
CA ASP A 122 7.25 10.86 11.74
C ASP A 122 8.35 11.39 10.79
N HIS A 123 8.00 12.34 9.94
CA HIS A 123 8.92 13.09 9.07
C HIS A 123 8.29 14.43 8.67
N SER A 124 9.10 15.40 8.25
CA SER A 124 8.67 16.76 7.85
C SER A 124 7.50 16.88 6.88
N HIS A 125 7.22 15.87 6.05
CA HIS A 125 6.13 15.87 5.07
C HIS A 125 4.95 14.95 5.47
N ARG A 126 5.08 14.24 6.60
CA ARG A 126 4.10 13.31 7.11
C ARG A 126 3.09 14.04 7.99
N ILE A 127 1.83 13.72 7.78
CA ILE A 127 0.72 14.31 8.53
C ILE A 127 0.27 13.27 9.54
N TYR A 128 0.28 13.66 10.81
CA TYR A 128 -0.28 12.83 11.88
C TYR A 128 -1.78 12.61 11.65
N LEU A 129 -2.22 11.36 11.72
CA LEU A 129 -3.63 10.99 11.66
C LEU A 129 -4.18 10.82 13.09
N HIS A 130 -3.91 9.66 13.70
CA HIS A 130 -4.14 9.34 15.11
C HIS A 130 -3.38 8.05 15.48
N ASP A 131 -3.38 7.68 16.76
CA ASP A 131 -2.80 6.44 17.29
C ASP A 131 -1.33 6.17 16.89
N GLY A 132 -0.54 7.24 16.80
CA GLY A 132 0.86 7.15 16.39
C GLY A 132 1.08 6.84 14.90
N ILE A 133 0.01 6.90 14.09
CA ILE A 133 0.09 6.68 12.64
C ILE A 133 0.07 8.01 11.90
N PHE A 134 0.94 8.11 10.90
CA PHE A 134 1.07 9.21 9.99
C PHE A 134 0.72 8.76 8.57
N ALA A 135 0.36 9.72 7.73
CA ALA A 135 0.19 9.51 6.30
C ALA A 135 1.07 10.45 5.49
N GLU A 136 1.52 9.98 4.34
CA GLU A 136 2.21 10.78 3.34
C GLU A 136 1.57 10.63 1.98
N ILE A 137 1.62 11.68 1.17
CA ILE A 137 1.37 11.55 -0.26
C ILE A 137 2.64 10.96 -0.87
N THR A 138 2.56 9.73 -1.35
CA THR A 138 3.70 9.04 -1.98
C THR A 138 3.81 9.42 -3.46
N LEU A 139 2.68 9.54 -4.16
CA LEU A 139 2.59 10.01 -5.54
C LEU A 139 1.37 10.91 -5.72
N GLN A 140 1.48 11.93 -6.56
CA GLN A 140 0.35 12.76 -6.99
C GLN A 140 -0.10 12.37 -8.40
N PHE A 141 -1.39 12.31 -8.69
CA PHE A 141 -1.90 12.13 -10.04
C PHE A 141 -2.28 13.48 -10.65
N LYS A 142 -1.57 13.89 -11.71
CA LYS A 142 -1.80 15.16 -12.40
C LYS A 142 -1.45 15.03 -13.87
N ALA A 143 -2.18 15.74 -14.73
CA ALA A 143 -1.97 15.72 -16.19
C ALA A 143 -1.92 14.28 -16.76
N LYS A 144 -2.83 13.43 -16.29
CA LYS A 144 -2.99 12.02 -16.69
C LYS A 144 -1.80 11.09 -16.37
N ARG A 145 -0.90 11.47 -15.47
CA ARG A 145 0.25 10.65 -15.04
C ARG A 145 0.51 10.76 -13.53
N TRP A 146 1.19 9.75 -12.98
CA TRP A 146 1.77 9.84 -11.64
C TRP A 146 2.94 10.82 -11.65
N GLN A 147 3.01 11.66 -10.63
CA GLN A 147 4.01 12.69 -10.42
C GLN A 147 4.73 12.40 -9.12
N LEU A 148 6.05 12.42 -9.22
CA LEU A 148 6.94 12.27 -8.08
C LEU A 148 6.88 13.52 -7.21
N LEU A 149 7.12 13.32 -5.93
CA LEU A 149 7.33 14.37 -4.93
C LEU A 149 8.80 14.28 -4.45
N PRO A 150 9.33 15.34 -3.81
CA PRO A 150 10.73 15.35 -3.35
C PRO A 150 11.11 14.19 -2.41
N TRP A 151 10.12 13.55 -1.79
CA TRP A 151 10.27 12.43 -0.85
C TRP A 151 9.75 11.09 -1.39
N THR A 152 9.33 11.00 -2.66
CA THR A 152 8.88 9.72 -3.23
C THR A 152 10.02 8.70 -3.21
N TYR A 153 9.79 7.54 -2.59
CA TYR A 153 10.77 6.46 -2.50
C TYR A 153 11.26 6.03 -3.88
N PRO A 154 12.56 5.67 -4.03
CA PRO A 154 13.15 5.32 -5.31
C PRO A 154 12.39 4.25 -6.12
N ASP A 155 11.91 3.19 -5.47
CA ASP A 155 11.12 2.12 -6.08
C ASP A 155 9.75 2.62 -6.58
N TYR A 156 9.10 3.53 -5.85
CA TYR A 156 7.86 4.18 -6.30
C TYR A 156 8.06 5.15 -7.48
N GLN A 157 9.28 5.35 -7.97
CA GLN A 157 9.56 6.14 -9.17
C GLN A 157 9.53 5.30 -10.45
N ARG A 158 9.46 3.97 -10.33
CA ARG A 158 9.52 3.04 -11.45
C ARG A 158 8.25 3.08 -12.31
N ALA A 159 8.43 2.91 -13.62
CA ALA A 159 7.34 2.93 -14.59
C ALA A 159 6.39 1.74 -14.45
N ASP A 160 6.91 0.55 -14.13
CA ASP A 160 6.10 -0.66 -13.93
C ASP A 160 5.17 -0.55 -12.71
N PHE A 161 5.62 0.10 -11.63
CA PHE A 161 4.77 0.41 -10.47
C PHE A 161 3.68 1.42 -10.88
N HIS A 162 4.04 2.44 -11.65
CA HIS A 162 3.10 3.46 -12.14
C HIS A 162 2.02 2.84 -13.02
N ASP A 163 2.35 1.87 -13.87
CA ASP A 163 1.39 1.14 -14.70
C ASP A 163 0.38 0.35 -13.84
N PHE A 164 0.86 -0.34 -12.80
CA PHE A 164 -0.02 -1.01 -11.84
C PHE A 164 -0.94 -0.03 -11.10
N PHE A 165 -0.40 1.10 -10.60
CA PHE A 165 -1.21 2.12 -9.93
C PHE A 165 -2.19 2.79 -10.88
N MET A 166 -1.84 2.94 -12.16
CA MET A 166 -2.75 3.42 -13.21
C MET A 166 -3.92 2.46 -13.41
N HIS A 167 -3.67 1.15 -13.43
CA HIS A 167 -4.71 0.13 -13.48
C HIS A 167 -5.64 0.23 -12.25
N CYS A 168 -5.08 0.25 -11.04
CA CYS A 168 -5.84 0.42 -9.80
C CYS A 168 -6.71 1.68 -9.79
N ARG A 169 -6.17 2.83 -10.24
CA ARG A 169 -6.91 4.08 -10.31
C ARG A 169 -8.06 4.02 -11.33
N ARG A 170 -7.90 3.32 -12.45
CA ARG A 170 -8.99 3.09 -13.41
C ARG A 170 -10.10 2.26 -12.77
N SER A 171 -9.76 1.19 -12.05
CA SER A 171 -10.71 0.38 -11.31
C SER A 171 -11.47 1.19 -10.26
N LEU A 172 -10.79 2.02 -9.47
CA LEU A 172 -11.43 2.95 -8.53
C LEU A 172 -12.46 3.84 -9.24
N ARG A 173 -12.09 4.47 -10.37
CA ARG A 173 -12.99 5.37 -11.09
C ARG A 173 -14.25 4.68 -11.59
N MET A 174 -14.12 3.45 -12.09
CA MET A 174 -15.29 2.65 -12.51
C MET A 174 -16.22 2.35 -11.33
N LYS A 175 -15.68 2.13 -10.13
CA LYS A 175 -16.50 1.90 -8.92
C LYS A 175 -17.16 3.17 -8.39
N LEU A 176 -16.49 4.32 -8.49
CA LEU A 176 -17.06 5.62 -8.08
C LEU A 176 -18.09 6.17 -9.08
N GLN A 177 -17.99 5.79 -10.35
CA GLN A 177 -18.86 6.21 -11.45
C GLN A 177 -19.33 4.96 -12.20
N PRO A 178 -20.18 4.11 -11.58
CA PRO A 178 -20.69 2.93 -12.27
C PRO A 178 -21.40 3.36 -13.56
N PRO A 179 -21.21 2.65 -14.69
CA PRO A 179 -21.94 2.95 -15.91
C PRO A 179 -23.44 2.90 -15.63
N GLU A 180 -24.21 3.84 -16.19
CA GLU A 180 -25.67 3.82 -16.07
C GLU A 180 -26.18 2.45 -16.54
N THR A 181 -26.83 1.72 -15.65
CA THR A 181 -27.51 0.46 -15.98
C THR A 181 -28.69 0.83 -16.87
N PHE A 182 -28.62 0.49 -18.15
CA PHE A 182 -29.72 0.60 -19.10
C PHE A 182 -30.77 -0.49 -18.86
#